data_AF-A0A2J4YPS2-F1
#
_entry.id   AF-A0A2J4YPS2-F1
#
_cell.length_a   1.000
_cell.length_b   1.000
_cell.length_c   1.000
_cell.angle_alpha   90.00
_cell.angle_beta   90.00
_cell.angle_gamma   90.00
#
_symmetry.space_group_name_H-M   'P 1'
#
loop_
_entity.id
_entity.type
_entity.pdbx_description
1 polymer ?
#
loop_
_entity_poly.entity_id
_entity_poly.type
_entity_poly.pdbx_seq_one_letter_code
_entity_poly.pdbx_strand_id
1 'polypeptide(L)'
;MGLFDKLKSLVSDDKKDTGTIEIVAPLSGEIVNIEDVPDVVFAEKIVGDGIAIKPTGNKMVAPVDGTIGKIFETNHAFSIESDSGIELFVHFGI
;
A
#
# COMPACT_ATOMS: atom_id res chain seq x y z
N MET A 1 -9.82 23.20 24.35
CA MET A 1 -9.69 21.73 24.22
C MET A 1 -10.50 21.35 22.99
N GLY A 2 -9.79 21.31 21.87
CA GLY A 2 -10.35 21.65 20.55
C GLY A 2 -10.76 20.42 19.75
N LEU A 3 -11.54 20.67 18.70
CA LEU A 3 -11.93 19.68 17.68
C LEU A 3 -10.74 18.86 17.13
N PHE A 4 -9.52 19.41 17.19
CA PHE A 4 -8.27 18.78 16.79
C PHE A 4 -7.76 17.66 17.74
N ASP A 5 -8.18 17.64 19.00
CA ASP A 5 -7.80 16.57 19.94
C ASP A 5 -8.49 15.24 19.58
N LYS A 6 -9.70 15.30 19.00
CA LYS A 6 -10.42 14.12 18.47
C LYS A 6 -9.79 13.58 17.19
N LEU A 7 -9.26 14.45 16.33
CA LEU A 7 -8.49 14.06 15.14
C LEU A 7 -7.19 13.34 15.54
N LYS A 8 -6.55 13.76 16.65
CA LYS A 8 -5.33 13.13 17.16
C LYS A 8 -5.57 11.74 17.75
N SER A 9 -6.72 11.52 18.38
CA SER A 9 -7.13 10.19 18.89
C SER A 9 -7.42 9.17 17.79
N LEU A 10 -7.79 9.61 16.57
CA LEU A 10 -7.92 8.74 15.39
C LEU A 10 -6.57 8.43 14.72
N VAL A 11 -5.51 9.13 15.14
CA VAL A 11 -4.15 9.06 14.60
C VAL A 11 -3.22 8.27 15.55
N SER A 12 -3.74 7.75 16.67
CA SER A 12 -2.92 7.03 17.65
C SER A 12 -2.61 5.60 17.24
N ASP A 13 -1.43 5.44 16.67
CA ASP A 13 -0.63 4.21 16.57
C ASP A 13 -0.29 3.73 18.00
N ASP A 14 -1.03 2.72 18.48
CA ASP A 14 -0.75 2.03 19.73
C ASP A 14 0.37 1.01 19.46
N LYS A 15 1.57 1.53 19.17
CA LYS A 15 2.70 0.75 18.66
C LYS A 15 3.27 -0.15 19.77
N LYS A 16 2.68 -1.34 19.89
CA LYS A 16 3.32 -2.48 20.55
C LYS A 16 4.35 -3.04 19.56
N ASP A 17 5.63 -2.83 19.86
CA ASP A 17 6.73 -3.32 19.06
C ASP A 17 6.78 -4.86 19.09
N THR A 18 6.13 -5.49 18.11
CA THR A 18 6.12 -6.95 17.93
C THR A 18 7.10 -7.39 16.83
N GLY A 19 7.99 -6.52 16.35
CA GLY A 19 8.89 -6.81 15.22
C GLY A 19 8.15 -7.11 13.90
N THR A 20 6.86 -6.77 13.84
CA THR A 20 6.01 -6.96 12.66
C THR A 20 5.98 -5.67 11.86
N ILE A 21 6.18 -5.76 10.55
CA ILE A 21 6.08 -4.61 9.65
C ILE A 21 4.69 -4.63 9.03
N GLU A 22 3.89 -3.60 9.31
CA GLU A 22 2.56 -3.43 8.74
C GLU A 22 2.65 -2.65 7.43
N ILE A 23 1.97 -3.16 6.40
CA ILE A 23 1.79 -2.46 5.13
C ILE A 23 0.38 -1.88 5.14
N VAL A 24 0.30 -0.56 5.14
CA VAL A 24 -0.97 0.18 5.16
C VAL A 24 -1.55 0.22 3.75
N ALA A 25 -2.89 0.24 3.64
CA ALA A 25 -3.58 0.25 2.36
C ALA A 25 -3.17 1.49 1.51
N PRO A 26 -2.57 1.29 0.32
CA PRO A 26 -2.19 2.40 -0.55
C PRO A 26 -3.39 3.08 -1.22
N LEU A 27 -4.57 2.46 -1.19
CA LEU A 27 -5.82 3.00 -1.73
C LEU A 27 -7.02 2.41 -0.99
N SER A 28 -8.14 3.15 -0.97
CA SER A 28 -9.40 2.66 -0.39
C SER A 28 -10.08 1.69 -1.34
N GLY A 29 -10.53 0.55 -0.83
CA GLY A 29 -11.17 -0.48 -1.65
C GLY A 29 -11.42 -1.79 -0.91
N GLU A 30 -11.77 -2.81 -1.67
CA GLU A 30 -11.96 -4.19 -1.20
C GLU A 30 -10.72 -5.02 -1.53
N ILE A 31 -10.21 -5.77 -0.55
CA ILE A 31 -9.08 -6.68 -0.77
C ILE A 31 -9.54 -7.87 -1.62
N VAL A 32 -8.73 -8.20 -2.61
CA VAL A 32 -8.93 -9.35 -3.52
C VAL A 32 -7.63 -10.17 -3.52
N ASN A 33 -7.73 -11.48 -3.73
CA ASN A 33 -6.53 -12.32 -3.82
C ASN A 33 -5.70 -11.89 -5.03
N ILE A 34 -4.38 -11.95 -4.91
CA ILE A 34 -3.48 -11.67 -6.04
C ILE A 34 -3.71 -12.67 -7.18
N GLU A 35 -4.13 -13.90 -6.87
CA GLU A 35 -4.44 -14.98 -7.82
C GLU A 35 -5.70 -14.71 -8.66
N ASP A 36 -6.59 -13.82 -8.20
CA ASP A 36 -7.83 -13.45 -8.92
C ASP A 36 -7.60 -12.31 -9.93
N VAL A 37 -6.38 -11.78 -10.01
CA VAL A 37 -6.00 -10.70 -10.91
C VAL A 37 -5.91 -11.23 -12.36
N PRO A 38 -6.51 -10.57 -13.37
CA PRO A 38 -6.55 -11.08 -14.75
C PRO A 38 -5.24 -10.84 -15.54
N ASP A 39 -4.09 -11.05 -14.90
CA ASP A 39 -2.75 -10.98 -15.50
C ASP A 39 -1.83 -12.02 -14.84
N VAL A 40 -1.24 -12.89 -15.66
CA VAL A 40 -0.37 -13.99 -15.22
C VAL A 40 0.86 -13.50 -14.45
N VAL A 41 1.37 -12.31 -14.75
CA VAL A 41 2.56 -11.75 -14.07
C VAL A 41 2.26 -11.51 -12.58
N PHE A 42 1.03 -11.13 -12.25
CA PHE A 42 0.58 -10.94 -10.87
C PHE A 42 -0.04 -12.20 -10.29
N ALA A 43 -0.94 -12.87 -11.02
CA ALA A 43 -1.66 -14.05 -10.53
C ALA A 43 -0.73 -15.21 -10.17
N GLU A 44 0.36 -15.38 -10.92
CA GLU A 44 1.38 -16.41 -10.63
C GLU A 44 2.53 -15.88 -9.74
N LYS A 45 2.43 -14.66 -9.21
CA LYS A 45 3.41 -14.04 -8.31
C LYS A 45 4.82 -13.93 -8.90
N ILE A 46 4.92 -13.81 -10.23
CA ILE A 46 6.20 -13.73 -10.96
C ILE A 46 6.98 -12.46 -10.57
N VAL A 47 6.27 -11.33 -10.41
CA VAL A 47 6.85 -10.05 -10.01
C VAL A 47 7.05 -9.92 -8.48
N GLY A 48 6.36 -10.75 -7.71
CA GLY A 48 6.31 -10.69 -6.24
C GLY A 48 4.96 -11.19 -5.72
N ASP A 49 4.91 -11.47 -4.42
CA ASP A 49 3.68 -11.90 -3.73
C ASP A 49 3.00 -10.73 -3.00
N GLY A 50 1.70 -10.84 -2.74
CA GLY A 50 0.93 -9.80 -2.09
C GLY A 50 -0.58 -9.97 -2.25
N ILE A 51 -1.27 -8.84 -2.38
CA ILE A 51 -2.73 -8.76 -2.56
C ILE A 51 -3.08 -7.76 -3.65
N ALA A 52 -4.32 -7.83 -4.13
CA ALA A 52 -4.91 -6.80 -4.98
C ALA A 52 -5.97 -6.01 -4.20
N ILE A 53 -6.26 -4.78 -4.64
CA ILE A 53 -7.34 -3.97 -4.07
C ILE A 53 -8.24 -3.50 -5.21
N LYS A 54 -9.53 -3.81 -5.11
CA LYS A 54 -10.55 -3.24 -5.99
C LYS A 54 -10.89 -1.82 -5.53
N PRO A 55 -10.49 -0.78 -6.28
CA PRO A 55 -10.51 0.60 -5.80
C PRO A 55 -11.93 1.14 -5.64
N THR A 56 -12.17 1.86 -4.55
CA THR A 56 -13.35 2.72 -4.31
C THR A 56 -12.97 4.20 -4.13
N GLY A 57 -11.68 4.48 -3.91
CA GLY A 57 -11.11 5.82 -3.82
C GLY A 57 -10.51 6.34 -5.14
N ASN A 58 -10.05 7.59 -5.13
CA ASN A 58 -9.51 8.30 -6.29
C ASN A 58 -8.05 8.77 -6.13
N LYS A 59 -7.38 8.36 -5.06
CA LYS A 59 -5.99 8.72 -4.77
C LYS A 59 -5.23 7.50 -4.26
N MET A 60 -3.95 7.44 -4.61
CA MET A 60 -3.00 6.52 -4.02
C MET A 60 -2.15 7.25 -2.98
N VAL A 61 -1.78 6.55 -1.91
CA VAL A 61 -0.94 7.05 -0.81
C VAL A 61 0.22 6.10 -0.58
N ALA A 62 1.22 6.55 0.17
CA ALA A 62 2.33 5.69 0.58
C ALA A 62 1.82 4.58 1.52
N PRO A 63 2.12 3.30 1.23
CA PRO A 63 1.72 2.18 2.08
C PRO A 63 2.65 1.97 3.29
N VAL A 64 3.81 2.62 3.30
CA VAL A 64 4.86 2.51 4.33
C VAL A 64 5.59 3.83 4.45
N ASP A 65 6.26 4.04 5.59
CA ASP A 65 7.34 5.01 5.71
C ASP A 65 8.55 4.53 4.91
N GLY A 66 9.07 5.38 4.02
CA GLY A 66 10.15 5.00 3.12
C GLY A 66 10.42 6.01 2.01
N THR A 67 11.20 5.56 1.03
CA THR A 67 11.63 6.38 -0.12
C THR A 67 11.01 5.86 -1.41
N ILE A 68 10.38 6.77 -2.18
CA ILE A 68 9.88 6.45 -3.53
C ILE A 68 11.06 6.16 -4.44
N GLY A 69 11.07 4.97 -5.05
CA GLY A 69 12.11 4.56 -5.99
C GLY A 69 11.84 5.07 -7.40
N LYS A 70 10.75 4.61 -8.01
CA LYS A 70 10.38 4.97 -9.38
C LYS A 70 8.89 5.28 -9.45
N ILE A 71 8.55 6.36 -10.16
CA ILE A 71 7.20 6.59 -10.68
C ILE A 71 7.24 6.32 -12.18
N PHE A 72 6.30 5.51 -12.68
CA PHE A 72 6.24 5.18 -14.12
C PHE A 72 5.71 6.37 -14.92
N GLU A 73 6.16 6.52 -16.17
CA GLU A 73 5.90 7.72 -16.99
C GLU A 73 4.40 8.02 -17.21
N THR A 74 3.57 6.98 -17.27
CA THR A 74 2.10 7.12 -17.40
C THR A 74 1.39 7.29 -16.05
N ASN A 75 2.13 7.45 -14.95
CA ASN A 75 1.66 7.74 -13.59
C ASN A 75 0.67 6.74 -12.98
N HIS A 76 0.62 5.50 -13.48
CA HIS A 76 -0.26 4.44 -12.98
C HIS A 76 0.42 3.53 -11.94
N ALA A 77 1.74 3.59 -11.79
CA ALA A 77 2.49 2.70 -10.91
C ALA A 77 3.67 3.41 -10.25
N PHE A 78 4.03 2.95 -9.06
CA PHE A 78 5.23 3.38 -8.36
C PHE A 78 5.87 2.25 -7.54
N SER A 79 7.16 2.38 -7.27
CA SER A 79 7.87 1.57 -6.27
C SER A 79 8.25 2.42 -5.06
N ILE A 80 8.26 1.80 -3.88
CA ILE A 80 8.68 2.40 -2.61
C ILE A 80 9.50 1.39 -1.83
N GLU A 81 10.63 1.82 -1.29
CA GLU A 81 11.45 1.04 -0.37
C GLU A 81 11.20 1.54 1.05
N SER A 82 10.72 0.66 1.93
CA SER A 82 10.52 1.01 3.34
C SER A 82 11.85 1.18 4.07
N ASP A 83 11.86 1.95 5.16
CA ASP A 83 13.05 2.10 6.03
C ASP A 83 13.50 0.76 6.67
N SER A 84 12.62 -0.26 6.62
CA SER A 84 12.91 -1.63 7.07
C SER A 84 13.48 -2.55 5.98
N GLY A 85 13.72 -2.02 4.76
CA GLY A 85 14.31 -2.74 3.64
C GLY A 85 13.34 -3.59 2.82
N ILE A 86 12.03 -3.47 3.06
CA ILE A 86 11.01 -4.10 2.20
C ILE A 86 10.75 -3.21 0.99
N GLU A 87 10.89 -3.76 -0.21
CA GLU A 87 10.47 -3.13 -1.46
C GLU A 87 9.02 -3.47 -1.79
N LEU A 88 8.24 -2.44 -2.08
CA LEU A 88 6.84 -2.53 -2.48
C LEU A 88 6.65 -1.96 -3.88
N PHE A 89 5.80 -2.63 -4.64
CA PHE A 89 5.39 -2.21 -5.97
C PHE A 89 3.87 -2.07 -6.02
N VAL A 90 3.39 -0.85 -6.30
CA VAL A 90 1.96 -0.55 -6.40
C VAL A 90 1.63 -0.22 -7.86
N HIS A 91 0.76 -1.01 -8.46
CA HIS A 91 0.33 -0.89 -9.86
C HIS A 91 -1.19 -0.70 -9.93
N PHE A 92 -1.64 0.39 -10.54
CA PHE A 92 -3.07 0.72 -10.64
C PHE A 92 -3.68 0.19 -11.94
N GLY A 93 -4.63 -0.72 -11.79
CA GLY A 93 -5.37 -1.35 -12.89
C GLY A 93 -4.62 -2.54 -13.51
N ILE A 94 -5.36 -3.29 -14.33
CA ILE A 94 -4.95 -4.26 -15.36
C ILE A 94 -6.06 -4.24 -16.41
#